data_AF-A0A822DK16-F1
#
_entry.id   AF-A0A822DK16-F1
#
_cell.length_a   1.000
_cell.length_b   1.000
_cell.length_c   1.000
_cell.angle_alpha   90.00
_cell.angle_beta   90.00
_cell.angle_gamma   90.00
#
_symmetry.space_group_name_H-M   'P 1'
#
loop_
_entity.id
_entity.type
_entity.pdbx_description
1 polymer ?
#
loop_
_entity_poly.entity_id
_entity_poly.type
_entity_poly.pdbx_seq_one_letter_code
_entity_poly.pdbx_strand_id
1 'polypeptide(L)'
;FKYKENINAVGYNSYTGKLYSNRKDTGNMRGQKCTKGDTMGVEIEIFDKEMSVVLFSKNFRPIGTRYLTLHDHSQYFPTILIENNGDPVELLVYWQTRVSVPSSYSMTNPEDWCLPDGASIDLKEKMFILPQHPDHALCIQAPYSLSQSKYRNIFVWI
;
A
#
# COMPACT_ATOMS: atom_id res chain seq x y z
N PHE A 1 2.85 15.07 8.95
CA PHE A 1 2.55 13.93 9.87
C PHE A 1 3.37 14.01 11.17
N LYS A 2 2.75 14.43 12.28
CA LYS A 2 3.33 14.36 13.64
C LYS A 2 2.64 13.24 14.43
N TYR A 3 3.02 11.99 14.18
CA TYR A 3 2.82 10.90 15.14
C TYR A 3 4.18 10.52 15.74
N LYS A 4 4.23 10.45 17.07
CA LYS A 4 5.41 10.25 17.92
C LYS A 4 5.70 8.79 18.25
N GLU A 5 4.97 7.85 17.63
CA GLU A 5 5.20 6.41 17.75
C GLU A 5 5.99 5.88 16.55
N ASN A 6 6.80 4.85 16.80
CA ASN A 6 7.62 4.15 15.81
C ASN A 6 6.73 3.59 14.69
N ILE A 7 6.56 4.34 13.60
CA ILE A 7 5.96 3.80 12.38
C ILE A 7 6.95 2.78 11.83
N ASN A 8 6.63 1.50 11.99
CA ASN A 8 7.36 0.40 11.38
C ASN A 8 6.71 0.06 10.05
N ALA A 9 7.09 0.81 9.00
CA ALA A 9 6.51 0.70 7.68
C ALA A 9 7.60 0.81 6.62
N VAL A 10 7.36 0.12 5.52
CA VAL A 10 8.15 0.23 4.30
C VAL A 10 7.25 0.71 3.17
N GLY A 11 7.79 1.53 2.28
CA GLY A 11 6.98 2.15 1.25
C GLY A 11 7.79 2.62 0.07
N TYR A 12 7.08 2.80 -1.04
CA TYR A 12 7.62 3.33 -2.27
C TYR A 12 6.93 4.65 -2.61
N ASN A 13 7.70 5.70 -2.87
CA ASN A 13 7.16 7.00 -3.27
C ASN A 13 7.16 7.10 -4.80
N SER A 14 5.96 7.11 -5.38
CA SER A 14 5.73 7.15 -6.83
C SER A 14 6.32 8.40 -7.51
N TYR A 15 6.32 9.56 -6.83
CA TYR A 15 6.82 10.82 -7.38
C TYR A 15 8.36 10.90 -7.44
N THR A 16 9.04 10.33 -6.44
CA THR A 16 10.51 10.42 -6.30
C THR A 16 11.24 9.15 -6.73
N GLY A 17 10.54 8.02 -6.81
CA GLY A 17 11.11 6.70 -7.04
C GLY A 17 11.88 6.13 -5.84
N LYS A 18 11.74 6.72 -4.65
CA LYS A 18 12.48 6.33 -3.45
C LYS A 18 11.75 5.26 -2.65
N LEU A 19 12.54 4.36 -2.09
CA LEU A 19 12.09 3.33 -1.15
C LEU A 19 12.46 3.71 0.28
N TYR A 20 11.46 3.73 1.16
CA TYR A 20 11.56 4.15 2.54
C TYR A 20 11.42 2.97 3.50
N SER A 21 12.14 3.04 4.63
CA SER A 21 11.95 2.23 5.83
C SER A 21 11.88 3.16 7.02
N ASN A 22 10.78 3.13 7.77
CA ASN A 22 10.59 3.91 9.00
C ASN A 22 10.94 5.40 8.81
N ARG A 23 10.42 5.96 7.70
CA ARG A 23 10.64 7.36 7.24
C ARG A 23 12.05 7.69 6.73
N LYS A 24 12.98 6.73 6.68
CA LYS A 24 14.34 6.92 6.16
C LYS A 24 14.48 6.33 4.76
N ASP A 25 15.12 7.07 3.85
CA ASP A 25 15.48 6.61 2.50
C ASP A 25 16.97 6.20 2.45
N THR A 26 17.41 5.33 3.36
CA THR A 26 18.83 4.91 3.45
C THR A 26 19.27 3.91 2.37
N GLY A 27 18.57 3.85 1.23
CA GLY A 27 18.87 2.92 0.15
C GLY A 27 19.73 3.55 -0.94
N ASN A 28 20.75 2.82 -1.39
CA ASN A 28 21.63 3.24 -2.49
C ASN A 28 20.97 3.13 -3.88
N MET A 29 19.82 2.45 -3.99
CA MET A 29 19.07 2.30 -5.23
C MET A 29 17.89 3.27 -5.26
N ARG A 30 17.86 4.15 -6.25
CA ARG A 30 16.66 4.91 -6.64
C ARG A 30 15.89 4.08 -7.67
N GLY A 31 14.64 3.79 -7.37
CA GLY A 31 13.70 3.27 -8.36
C GLY A 31 13.29 4.35 -9.37
N GLN A 32 12.46 3.98 -10.33
CA GLN A 32 11.97 4.87 -11.38
C GLN A 32 10.62 5.49 -11.01
N LYS A 33 10.49 6.82 -11.07
CA LYS A 33 9.20 7.52 -10.87
C LYS A 33 8.07 6.84 -11.62
N CYS A 34 6.88 6.84 -11.03
CA CYS A 34 5.66 6.37 -11.70
C CYS A 34 5.10 7.46 -12.60
N THR A 35 4.45 7.02 -13.66
CA THR A 35 3.70 7.79 -14.63
C THR A 35 2.38 7.08 -14.92
N LYS A 36 1.41 7.81 -15.45
CA LYS A 36 0.12 7.23 -15.85
C LYS A 36 0.33 6.03 -16.79
N GLY A 37 -0.35 4.93 -16.48
CA GLY A 37 -0.23 3.63 -17.12
C GLY A 37 0.67 2.62 -16.39
N ASP A 38 1.41 3.04 -15.37
CA ASP A 38 2.34 2.16 -14.64
C ASP A 38 1.60 1.27 -13.62
N THR A 39 2.06 0.02 -13.49
CA THR A 39 1.61 -0.89 -12.42
C THR A 39 2.67 -0.99 -11.33
N MET A 40 2.30 -0.76 -10.08
CA MET A 40 3.14 -0.96 -8.91
C MET A 40 2.72 -2.23 -8.16
N GLY A 41 3.64 -3.17 -8.00
CA GLY A 41 3.44 -4.35 -7.17
C GLY A 41 4.14 -4.22 -5.82
N VAL A 42 3.51 -4.77 -4.78
CA VAL A 42 4.10 -4.97 -3.46
C VAL A 42 3.86 -6.41 -3.06
N GLU A 43 4.94 -7.09 -2.71
CA GLU A 43 4.94 -8.49 -2.30
C GLU A 43 5.67 -8.61 -0.97
N ILE A 44 5.22 -9.51 -0.09
CA ILE A 44 5.91 -9.78 1.17
C ILE A 44 6.25 -11.25 1.32
N GLU A 45 7.52 -11.51 1.60
CA GLU A 45 8.04 -12.83 1.93
C GLU A 45 8.47 -12.84 3.40
N ILE A 46 8.00 -13.83 4.14
CA ILE A 46 8.26 -13.99 5.57
C ILE A 46 9.26 -15.13 5.71
N PHE A 47 10.49 -14.80 6.11
CA PHE A 47 11.57 -15.79 6.24
C PHE A 47 11.69 -16.32 7.68
N ASP A 48 11.45 -15.46 8.66
CA ASP A 48 11.51 -15.80 10.08
C ASP A 48 10.44 -14.99 10.86
N LYS A 49 10.27 -15.29 12.16
CA LYS A 49 9.31 -14.64 13.06
C LYS A 49 9.49 -13.13 13.20
N GLU A 50 10.67 -12.60 12.89
CA GLU A 50 11.00 -11.18 13.06
C GLU A 50 11.52 -10.54 11.77
N MET A 51 11.60 -11.32 10.68
CA MET A 51 12.25 -10.91 9.46
C MET A 51 11.38 -11.24 8.25
N SER A 52 10.86 -10.17 7.67
CA SER A 52 10.18 -10.20 6.37
C SER A 52 10.89 -9.28 5.39
N VAL A 53 10.83 -9.64 4.12
CA VAL A 53 11.29 -8.79 3.00
C VAL A 53 10.08 -8.40 2.19
N VAL A 54 9.97 -7.09 1.95
CA VAL A 54 8.99 -6.53 1.03
C VAL A 54 9.69 -6.25 -0.29
N LEU A 55 9.18 -6.83 -1.36
CA LEU A 55 9.61 -6.59 -2.73
C LEU A 55 8.66 -5.59 -3.39
N PHE A 56 9.24 -4.57 -4.01
CA PHE A 56 8.51 -3.63 -4.85
C PHE A 56 8.82 -3.92 -6.32
N SER A 57 7.78 -3.91 -7.15
CA SER A 57 7.89 -4.05 -8.59
C SER A 57 7.18 -2.90 -9.33
N LYS A 58 7.69 -2.56 -10.51
CA LYS A 58 7.08 -1.62 -11.45
C LYS A 58 6.93 -2.32 -12.79
N ASN A 59 5.73 -2.33 -13.36
CA ASN A 59 5.41 -3.01 -14.63
C ASN A 59 5.92 -4.46 -14.63
N PHE A 60 5.65 -5.17 -13.53
CA PHE A 60 6.06 -6.57 -13.30
C PHE A 60 7.57 -6.80 -13.24
N ARG A 61 8.38 -5.75 -13.09
CA ARG A 61 9.84 -5.83 -12.92
C ARG A 61 10.24 -5.38 -11.52
N PRO A 62 11.10 -6.13 -10.80
CA PRO A 62 11.53 -5.75 -9.46
C PRO A 62 12.34 -4.45 -9.49
N ILE A 63 12.03 -3.51 -8.59
CA ILE A 63 12.71 -2.22 -8.46
C ILE A 63 13.45 -2.05 -7.13
N GLY A 64 13.20 -2.95 -6.17
CA GLY A 64 13.98 -3.02 -4.94
C GLY A 64 13.24 -3.70 -3.80
N THR A 65 13.98 -3.97 -2.73
CA THR A 65 13.47 -4.64 -1.53
C THR A 65 13.70 -3.80 -0.27
N ARG A 66 12.91 -4.05 0.76
CA ARG A 66 13.13 -3.52 2.12
C ARG A 66 12.83 -4.59 3.16
N TYR A 67 13.65 -4.62 4.21
CA TYR A 67 13.33 -5.41 5.39
C TYR A 67 12.21 -4.73 6.18
N LEU A 68 11.27 -5.55 6.62
CA LEU A 68 10.20 -5.17 7.54
C LEU A 68 10.32 -6.05 8.78
N THR A 69 10.72 -5.44 9.89
CA THR A 69 11.03 -6.13 11.15
C THR A 69 9.91 -5.88 12.18
N LEU A 70 8.70 -6.35 11.86
CA LEU A 70 7.60 -6.44 12.84
C LEU A 70 7.50 -7.88 13.30
N HIS A 71 7.42 -8.09 14.62
CA HIS A 71 7.23 -9.40 15.23
C HIS A 71 5.81 -9.96 14.97
N ASP A 72 4.82 -9.07 14.93
CA ASP A 72 3.43 -9.45 14.69
C ASP A 72 3.07 -9.25 13.22
N HIS A 73 3.16 -10.34 12.46
CA HIS A 73 2.85 -10.35 11.03
C HIS A 73 1.39 -10.01 10.74
N SER A 74 0.47 -10.17 11.71
CA SER A 74 -0.92 -9.74 11.54
C SER A 74 -1.05 -8.22 11.30
N GLN A 75 0.02 -7.46 11.55
CA GLN A 75 0.07 -6.01 11.33
C GLN A 75 0.56 -5.62 9.93
N TYR A 76 0.81 -6.57 9.03
CA TYR A 76 1.21 -6.30 7.65
C TYR A 76 0.05 -5.83 6.77
N PHE A 77 -0.39 -4.59 6.97
CA PHE A 77 -1.49 -4.00 6.22
C PHE A 77 -1.00 -3.16 5.02
N PRO A 78 -1.35 -3.55 3.80
CA PRO A 78 -1.13 -2.71 2.64
C PRO A 78 -1.90 -1.41 2.76
N THR A 79 -1.18 -0.34 2.47
CA THR A 79 -1.62 1.02 2.69
C THR A 79 -1.20 1.85 1.49
N ILE A 80 -2.14 2.63 0.95
CA ILE A 80 -1.92 3.58 -0.13
C ILE A 80 -2.01 4.98 0.47
N LEU A 81 -0.93 5.74 0.32
CA LEU A 81 -0.88 7.15 0.69
C LEU A 81 -1.02 8.01 -0.55
N ILE A 82 -2.02 8.88 -0.59
CA ILE A 82 -2.35 9.73 -1.73
C ILE A 82 -2.10 11.17 -1.36
N GLU A 83 -1.16 11.81 -2.05
CA GLU A 83 -0.86 13.23 -1.97
C GLU A 83 -0.90 13.78 -3.40
N ASN A 84 -2.02 14.39 -3.76
CA ASN A 84 -2.31 14.83 -5.12
C ASN A 84 -2.39 16.36 -5.26
N ASN A 85 -2.20 17.11 -4.18
CA ASN A 85 -2.21 18.58 -4.16
C ASN A 85 -3.45 19.21 -4.86
N GLY A 86 -4.59 18.51 -4.84
CA GLY A 86 -5.83 18.93 -5.50
C GLY A 86 -6.03 18.43 -6.93
N ASP A 87 -5.04 17.79 -7.55
CA ASP A 87 -5.18 17.19 -8.87
C ASP A 87 -5.95 15.86 -8.81
N PRO A 88 -6.90 15.58 -9.71
CA PRO A 88 -7.59 14.29 -9.73
C PRO A 88 -6.60 13.15 -10.03
N VAL A 89 -6.64 12.10 -9.20
CA VAL A 89 -5.85 10.87 -9.38
C VAL A 89 -6.81 9.69 -9.42
N GLU A 90 -6.65 8.85 -10.44
CA GLU A 90 -7.37 7.60 -10.59
C GLU A 90 -6.39 6.45 -10.33
N LEU A 91 -6.74 5.53 -9.45
CA LEU A 91 -5.93 4.34 -9.14
C LEU A 91 -6.81 3.10 -9.27
N LEU A 92 -6.32 2.07 -9.95
CA LEU A 92 -6.96 0.76 -9.94
C LEU A 92 -6.19 -0.18 -9.03
N VAL A 93 -6.85 -0.68 -7.99
CA VAL A 93 -6.22 -1.55 -6.99
C VAL A 93 -6.62 -3.00 -7.25
N TYR A 94 -5.61 -3.84 -7.54
CA TYR A 94 -5.76 -5.26 -7.77
C TYR A 94 -5.18 -6.05 -6.60
N TRP A 95 -6.01 -6.90 -6.03
CA TRP A 95 -5.66 -7.68 -4.85
C TRP A 95 -5.70 -9.17 -5.18
N GLN A 96 -4.55 -9.84 -5.22
CA GLN A 96 -4.45 -11.26 -5.63
C GLN A 96 -4.45 -12.25 -4.46
N THR A 97 -4.55 -11.73 -3.25
CA THR A 97 -4.61 -12.49 -2.00
C THR A 97 -5.88 -13.35 -1.96
N ARG A 98 -5.72 -14.68 -1.84
CA ARG A 98 -6.83 -15.58 -1.52
C ARG A 98 -6.84 -15.79 -0.01
N VAL A 99 -7.76 -15.13 0.68
CA VAL A 99 -8.02 -15.43 2.10
C VAL A 99 -8.70 -16.80 2.16
N SER A 100 -8.08 -17.76 2.84
CA SER A 100 -8.55 -19.14 2.90
C SER A 100 -9.72 -19.36 3.88
N VAL A 101 -10.25 -18.29 4.47
CA VAL A 101 -11.28 -18.30 5.51
C VAL A 101 -12.46 -17.47 5.01
N PRO A 102 -13.72 -17.90 5.22
CA PRO A 102 -14.89 -17.07 4.89
C PRO A 102 -14.79 -15.77 5.66
N SER A 103 -14.57 -14.67 4.95
CA SER A 103 -14.24 -13.39 5.54
C SER A 103 -15.51 -12.55 5.71
N SER A 104 -15.70 -11.93 6.88
CA SER A 104 -16.83 -11.02 7.13
C SER A 104 -16.73 -9.74 6.30
N TYR A 105 -15.54 -9.42 5.78
CA TYR A 105 -15.25 -8.26 4.96
C TYR A 105 -14.66 -8.71 3.63
N SER A 106 -14.96 -7.99 2.55
CA SER A 106 -14.53 -8.27 1.19
C SER A 106 -13.46 -7.28 0.73
N MET A 107 -12.35 -7.79 0.21
CA MET A 107 -11.27 -6.96 -0.35
C MET A 107 -11.69 -6.27 -1.67
N THR A 108 -12.74 -6.78 -2.32
CA THR A 108 -13.30 -6.21 -3.57
C THR A 108 -14.48 -5.29 -3.31
N ASN A 109 -14.92 -5.16 -2.05
CA ASN A 109 -15.92 -4.19 -1.64
C ASN A 109 -15.20 -2.98 -1.01
N PRO A 110 -15.24 -1.79 -1.64
CA PRO A 110 -14.63 -0.59 -1.09
C PRO A 110 -15.13 -0.21 0.33
N GLU A 111 -16.37 -0.57 0.70
CA GLU A 111 -16.95 -0.25 2.01
C GLU A 111 -16.23 -0.90 3.18
N ASP A 112 -15.55 -2.00 2.90
CA ASP A 112 -14.82 -2.76 3.89
C ASP A 112 -13.42 -2.20 4.15
N TRP A 113 -12.98 -1.19 3.40
CA TRP A 113 -11.66 -0.58 3.57
C TRP A 113 -11.65 0.47 4.66
N CYS A 114 -10.48 0.68 5.27
CA CYS A 114 -10.26 1.77 6.20
C CYS A 114 -10.04 3.07 5.39
N LEU A 115 -11.01 3.98 5.48
CA LEU A 115 -11.03 5.23 4.74
C LEU A 115 -10.75 6.45 5.63
N PRO A 116 -10.18 7.53 5.09
CA PRO A 116 -10.01 8.77 5.83
C PRO A 116 -11.36 9.50 6.00
N ASP A 117 -11.44 10.36 7.01
CA ASP A 117 -12.63 11.17 7.26
C ASP A 117 -13.03 11.99 6.01
N GLY A 118 -14.33 11.98 5.70
CA GLY A 118 -14.88 12.68 4.53
C GLY A 118 -14.74 11.94 3.21
N ALA A 119 -14.06 10.79 3.17
CA ALA A 119 -14.13 9.89 2.02
C ALA A 119 -15.53 9.33 1.85
N SER A 120 -15.91 9.09 0.60
CA SER A 120 -17.15 8.41 0.23
C SER A 120 -16.86 7.34 -0.83
N ILE A 121 -17.83 6.48 -1.09
CA ILE A 121 -17.71 5.39 -2.06
C ILE A 121 -18.82 5.55 -3.09
N ASP A 122 -18.44 5.52 -4.36
CA ASP A 122 -19.39 5.24 -5.43
C ASP A 122 -19.55 3.72 -5.55
N LEU A 123 -20.65 3.18 -5.02
CA LEU A 123 -20.91 1.74 -5.03
C LEU A 123 -21.21 1.19 -6.43
N LYS A 124 -21.70 2.04 -7.33
CA LYS A 124 -22.04 1.64 -8.71
C LYS A 124 -20.77 1.40 -9.50
N GLU A 125 -19.81 2.31 -9.38
CA GLU A 125 -18.53 2.24 -10.08
C GLU A 125 -17.43 1.56 -9.24
N LYS A 126 -17.71 1.25 -7.97
CA LYS A 126 -16.77 0.69 -6.98
C LYS A 126 -15.51 1.54 -6.79
N MET A 127 -15.70 2.85 -6.66
CA MET A 127 -14.60 3.82 -6.56
C MET A 127 -14.57 4.50 -5.19
N PHE A 128 -13.36 4.81 -4.72
CA PHE A 128 -13.15 5.71 -3.59
C PHE A 128 -13.20 7.15 -4.08
N ILE A 129 -14.05 7.98 -3.50
CA ILE A 129 -14.09 9.42 -3.71
C ILE A 129 -13.45 10.06 -2.49
N LEU A 130 -12.26 10.61 -2.69
CA LEU A 130 -11.49 11.22 -1.63
C LEU A 130 -11.73 12.74 -1.56
N PRO A 131 -11.88 13.30 -0.36
CA PRO A 131 -11.90 14.75 -0.16
C PRO A 131 -10.60 15.40 -0.63
N GLN A 132 -10.69 16.69 -0.98
CA GLN A 132 -9.49 17.48 -1.26
C GLN A 132 -8.72 17.78 0.04
N HIS A 133 -7.43 17.46 0.05
CA HIS A 133 -6.56 17.73 1.19
C HIS A 133 -5.23 18.33 0.70
N PRO A 134 -5.06 19.66 0.77
CA PRO A 134 -3.85 20.32 0.27
C PRO A 134 -2.64 20.15 1.21
N ASP A 135 -2.87 19.85 2.50
CA ASP A 135 -1.83 19.96 3.53
C ASP A 135 -1.29 18.62 4.04
N HIS A 136 -1.86 17.50 3.61
CA HIS A 136 -1.43 16.17 4.04
C HIS A 136 -1.90 15.07 3.09
N ALA A 137 -1.16 13.95 3.10
CA ALA A 137 -1.57 12.75 2.37
C ALA A 137 -2.77 12.06 3.04
N LEU A 138 -3.64 11.49 2.21
CA LEU A 138 -4.75 10.64 2.62
C LEU A 138 -4.32 9.18 2.66
N CYS A 139 -4.88 8.42 3.58
CA CYS A 139 -4.53 7.03 3.81
C CYS A 139 -5.73 6.13 3.49
N ILE A 140 -5.58 5.26 2.51
CA ILE A 140 -6.48 4.14 2.27
C ILE A 140 -5.76 2.87 2.69
N GLN A 141 -6.35 2.08 3.58
CA GLN A 141 -5.73 0.87 4.10
C GLN A 141 -6.67 -0.33 3.90
N ALA A 142 -6.09 -1.44 3.48
CA ALA A 142 -6.83 -2.66 3.27
C ALA A 142 -7.36 -3.25 4.60
N PRO A 143 -8.53 -3.92 4.59
CA PRO A 143 -9.11 -4.53 5.79
C PRO A 143 -8.31 -5.71 6.33
N TYR A 144 -7.44 -6.30 5.50
CA TYR A 144 -6.72 -7.52 5.83
C TYR A 144 -5.22 -7.38 5.73
N SER A 145 -4.55 -8.09 6.63
CA SER A 145 -3.11 -8.27 6.60
C SER A 145 -2.69 -9.22 5.47
N LEU A 146 -1.54 -8.93 4.84
CA LEU A 146 -0.91 -9.84 3.88
C LEU A 146 -0.42 -11.15 4.53
N SER A 147 -0.25 -11.20 5.85
CA SER A 147 0.23 -12.41 6.54
C SER A 147 -0.78 -13.57 6.50
N GLN A 148 -2.08 -13.27 6.42
CA GLN A 148 -3.17 -14.24 6.51
C GLN A 148 -3.47 -14.99 5.20
N SER A 149 -2.67 -14.75 4.15
CA SER A 149 -2.93 -15.28 2.82
C SER A 149 -1.83 -16.17 2.28
N LYS A 150 -2.26 -17.13 1.45
CA LYS A 150 -1.39 -17.99 0.65
C LYS A 150 -0.68 -17.23 -0.48
N TYR A 151 -1.24 -16.12 -0.92
CA TYR A 151 -0.67 -15.19 -1.93
C TYR A 151 -0.56 -13.80 -1.31
N ARG A 152 0.64 -13.22 -1.23
CA ARG A 152 0.90 -12.05 -0.36
C ARG A 152 1.24 -10.79 -1.15
N ASN A 153 0.45 -10.53 -2.19
CA ASN A 153 0.77 -9.55 -3.22
C ASN A 153 -0.41 -8.60 -3.46
N ILE A 154 -0.11 -7.31 -3.57
CA ILE A 154 -1.02 -6.25 -4.04
C ILE A 154 -0.40 -5.59 -5.27
N PHE A 155 -1.24 -5.25 -6.24
CA PHE A 155 -0.86 -4.41 -7.38
C PHE A 155 -1.74 -3.16 -7.40
N VAL A 156 -1.14 -2.01 -7.70
CA VAL A 156 -1.79 -0.71 -7.84
C VAL A 156 -1.41 -0.16 -9.20
N TRP A 157 -2.40 0.05 -10.05
CA TRP A 157 -2.22 0.70 -11.36
C TRP A 157 -2.46 2.20 -11.22
N ILE A 158 -1.52 2.99 -11.74
CA ILE A 158 -1.40 4.45 -11.66
C ILE A 158 -1.71 5.06 -13.02
#